data_AF-A0A7L3UTL4-F1
#
_entry.id   AF-A0A7L3UTL4-F1
#
_cell.length_a   1.000
_cell.length_b   1.000
_cell.length_c   1.000
_cell.angle_alpha   90.00
_cell.angle_beta   90.00
_cell.angle_gamma   90.00
#
_symmetry.space_group_name_H-M   'P 1'
#
loop_
_entity.id
_entity.type
_entity.pdbx_description
1 polymer ?
#
loop_
_entity_poly.entity_id
_entity_poly.type
_entity_poly.pdbx_seq_one_letter_code
_entity_poly.pdbx_strand_id
1 'polypeptide(L)' 'MRAMNNHLSDLVLQGQSQETEPVKGQWFHIRDTHVQPVSVSKVLSSQAYLLFYERLL' A
#
# COMPACT_ATOMS: atom_id res chain seq x y z
N MET A 1 -14.63 18.80 -23.64
CA MET A 1 -13.68 17.88 -22.97
C MET A 1 -13.25 18.41 -21.60
N ARG A 2 -14.15 18.49 -20.61
CA ARG A 2 -13.81 18.95 -19.23
C ARG A 2 -14.41 18.08 -18.12
N ALA A 3 -15.44 17.28 -18.43
CA ALA A 3 -16.13 16.43 -17.46
C ALA A 3 -15.28 15.26 -16.93
N MET A 4 -14.36 14.72 -17.74
CA MET A 4 -13.55 13.55 -17.38
C MET A 4 -12.54 13.79 -16.25
N ASN A 5 -12.00 15.01 -16.12
CA ASN A 5 -11.01 15.30 -15.07
C ASN A 5 -11.65 15.34 -13.68
N ASN A 6 -12.93 15.71 -13.58
CA ASN A 6 -13.61 15.84 -12.29
C ASN A 6 -13.87 14.45 -11.65
N HIS A 7 -14.17 13.44 -12.47
CA HIS A 7 -14.35 12.07 -11.99
C HIS A 7 -13.06 11.46 -11.44
N LEU A 8 -11.90 11.78 -12.03
CA LEU A 8 -10.61 11.28 -11.56
C LEU A 8 -10.22 11.87 -10.21
N SER A 9 -10.51 13.16 -9.99
CA SER A 9 -10.33 13.80 -8.68
C SER A 9 -11.25 13.21 -7.61
N ASP A 10 -12.51 12.90 -7.94
CA ASP A 10 -13.43 12.26 -7.00
C ASP A 10 -12.96 10.85 -6.60
N LEU A 11 -12.37 10.07 -7.52
CA LEU A 11 -11.83 8.74 -7.22
C LEU A 11 -10.64 8.78 -6.25
N VAL A 12 -9.76 9.78 -6.39
CA VAL A 12 -8.62 10.00 -5.48
C VAL A 12 -9.10 10.46 -4.10
N LEU A 13 -10.13 11.30 -4.04
CA LEU A 13 -10.74 11.76 -2.78
C LEU A 13 -11.61 10.69 -2.11
N GLN A 14 -12.20 9.78 -2.89
CA GLN A 14 -12.99 8.64 -2.39
C GLN A 14 -12.14 7.44 -1.97
N GLY A 15 -10.81 7.49 -2.13
CA GLY A 15 -9.93 6.41 -1.68
C GLY A 15 -10.34 5.06 -2.26
N GLN A 16 -10.81 5.00 -3.51
CA GLN A 16 -11.07 3.73 -4.21
C GLN A 16 -9.75 3.06 -4.63
N SER A 17 -8.86 2.83 -3.67
CA SER A 17 -8.08 1.60 -3.66
C SER A 17 -9.08 0.46 -3.56
N GLN A 18 -9.13 -0.44 -4.54
CA GLN A 18 -9.80 -1.72 -4.35
C GLN A 18 -9.22 -2.34 -3.07
N GLU A 19 -9.98 -2.23 -1.99
CA GLU A 19 -9.63 -2.68 -0.65
C GLU A 19 -9.74 -4.21 -0.67
N THR A 20 -8.79 -4.83 -1.38
CA THR A 20 -8.54 -6.24 -1.24
C THR A 20 -7.82 -6.33 0.08
N GLU A 21 -8.57 -6.66 1.14
CA GLU A 21 -8.01 -6.84 2.49
C GLU A 21 -6.67 -7.57 2.36
N PRO A 22 -5.55 -6.95 2.79
CA PRO A 22 -4.26 -7.60 2.68
C PRO A 22 -4.34 -8.92 3.43
N VAL A 23 -3.98 -10.01 2.75
CA VAL A 23 -3.99 -11.34 3.36
C VAL A 23 -3.12 -11.27 4.61
N LYS A 24 -3.76 -11.42 5.78
CA LYS A 24 -3.08 -11.26 7.07
C LYS A 24 -1.83 -12.15 7.11
N GLY A 25 -0.69 -11.54 7.44
CA GLY A 25 0.60 -12.22 7.56
C GLY A 25 1.45 -12.28 6.28
N GLN A 26 0.96 -11.78 5.13
CA GLN A 26 1.81 -11.60 3.95
C GLN A 26 2.51 -10.24 3.97
N TRP A 27 3.76 -10.21 3.51
CA TRP A 27 4.56 -9.00 3.38
C TRP A 27 4.72 -8.62 1.91
N PHE A 28 4.72 -7.32 1.65
CA PHE A 28 4.87 -6.76 0.31
C PHE A 28 5.95 -5.67 0.31
N HIS A 29 6.71 -5.62 -0.77
CA HIS A 29 7.61 -4.52 -1.11
C HIS A 29 6.98 -3.69 -2.22
N ILE A 30 6.77 -2.40 -1.95
CA ILE A 30 6.09 -1.47 -2.84
C ILE A 30 7.10 -0.41 -3.29
N ARG A 31 7.26 -0.27 -4.62
CA ARG A 31 8.08 0.76 -5.27
C ARG A 31 7.26 1.44 -6.34
N ASP A 32 6.60 2.54 -5.98
CA ASP A 32 5.67 3.31 -6.82
C ASP A 32 4.62 2.39 -7.47
N THR A 33 4.78 2.07 -8.76
CA THR A 33 3.87 1.23 -9.54
C THR A 33 4.13 -0.28 -9.38
N HIS A 34 5.18 -0.69 -8.67
CA HIS A 34 5.58 -2.09 -8.53
C HIS A 34 5.25 -2.63 -7.14
N VAL A 35 4.41 -3.66 -7.08
CA VAL A 35 4.08 -4.40 -5.85
C VAL A 35 4.61 -5.83 -5.98
N GLN A 36 5.36 -6.29 -4.99
CA GLN A 36 5.93 -7.64 -4.97
C GLN A 36 5.78 -8.30 -3.60
N PRO A 37 5.33 -9.57 -3.51
CA PRO A 37 5.36 -10.29 -2.26
C PRO A 37 6.81 -10.56 -1.84
N VAL A 38 7.09 -10.49 -0.54
CA VAL A 38 8.42 -10.72 0.03
C VAL A 38 8.35 -11.57 1.29
N SER A 39 9.45 -12.25 1.61
CA SER A 39 9.57 -12.97 2.88
C SER A 39 9.81 -12.01 4.04
N VAL A 40 9.41 -12.42 5.25
CA VAL A 40 9.70 -11.69 6.49
C VAL A 40 11.21 -11.44 6.63
N SER A 41 12.05 -12.42 6.31
CA SER A 41 13.51 -12.28 6.39
C SER A 41 14.06 -11.15 5.52
N LYS A 42 13.46 -10.89 4.35
CA LYS A 42 13.84 -9.75 3.48
C LYS A 42 13.41 -8.41 4.08
N VAL A 43 12.24 -8.37 4.72
CA VAL A 43 11.77 -7.16 5.42
C VAL A 43 12.71 -6.84 6.58
N LEU A 44 13.05 -7.84 7.40
CA LEU A 44 13.92 -7.66 8.57
C LEU A 44 15.38 -7.31 8.22
N SER A 45 15.87 -7.70 7.05
CA SER A 45 17.23 -7.33 6.60
C SER A 45 17.30 -6.01 5.84
N SER A 46 16.16 -5.35 5.62
CA SER A 46 16.12 -4.06 4.93
C SER A 46 16.63 -2.94 5.83
N GLN A 47 17.30 -1.96 5.23
CA GLN A 47 17.67 -0.74 5.92
C GLN A 47 16.43 0.13 6.09
N ALA A 48 15.96 0.29 7.33
CA ALA A 48 14.77 1.05 7.62
C ALA A 48 15.11 2.51 7.98
N TYR A 49 14.35 3.45 7.40
CA TYR A 49 14.35 4.85 7.82
C TYR A 49 13.19 5.14 8.79
N LEU A 50 11.99 4.60 8.50
CA LEU A 50 10.80 4.70 9.34
C LEU A 50 10.21 3.30 9.56
N LEU A 51 9.75 3.05 10.77
CA LEU A 51 9.10 1.81 11.17
C LEU A 51 7.74 2.13 11.81
N PHE A 52 6.72 1.37 11.41
CA PHE A 52 5.37 1.49 11.94
C PHE A 52 5.03 0.23 12.73
N TYR A 53 4.56 0.39 13.96
CA TYR A 53 4.16 -0.70 14.83
C TYR A 53 2.75 -0.45 15.36
N GLU A 54 1.94 -1.51 15.40
CA GLU A 54 0.66 -1.52 16.07
C GLU A 54 0.85 -2.04 17.51
N ARG A 55 0.11 -1.46 18.47
CA ARG A 55 0.13 -1.93 19.86
C ARG A 55 -0.63 -3.25 19.97
N LEU A 56 0.03 -4.30 20.47
CA LEU A 56 -0.64 -5.53 20.87
C LEU A 56 -1.42 -5.28 22.18
N LEU A 57 -2.67 -5.75 22.24
CA LEU A 57 -3.52 -5.70 23.44
C LEU A 57 -3.12 -6.76 24.46
#